data_AF-A0A5A8A550-F1
#
_entry.id   AF-A0A5A8A550-F1
#
_cell.length_a   1.000
_cell.length_b   1.000
_cell.length_c   1.000
_cell.angle_alpha   90.00
_cell.angle_beta   90.00
_cell.angle_gamma   90.00
#
_symmetry.space_group_name_H-M   'P 1'
#
loop_
_entity.id
_entity.type
_entity.pdbx_description
1 polymer ?
#
loop_
_entity_poly.entity_id
_entity_poly.type
_entity_poly.pdbx_seq_one_letter_code
_entity_poly.pdbx_strand_id
1 'polypeptide(L)'
;MALRSFKDPIQPGRPSPSEWDTPADMLLRARTHEALAGSLAEKAARLDPDRAQPALSVLWTMARTHRIRAMLLRGHAACGADDGSDIREPG
;
A
#
# COMPACT_ATOMS: atom_id res chain seq x y z
N MET A 1 -49.56 -3.89 6.51
CA MET A 1 -48.21 -4.10 7.07
C MET A 1 -47.20 -3.70 6.02
N ALA A 2 -46.52 -2.56 6.18
CA ALA A 2 -45.55 -2.06 5.20
C ALA A 2 -44.15 -2.61 5.49
N LEU A 3 -43.52 -3.23 4.50
CA LEU A 3 -42.14 -3.68 4.55
C LEU A 3 -41.21 -2.45 4.58
N ARG A 4 -40.37 -2.37 5.61
CA ARG A 4 -39.34 -1.33 5.72
C ARG A 4 -38.33 -1.50 4.59
N SER A 5 -38.25 -0.50 3.71
CA SER A 5 -37.22 -0.40 2.69
C SER A 5 -35.85 -0.29 3.37
N PHE A 6 -35.02 -1.33 3.24
CA PHE A 6 -33.59 -1.27 3.50
C PHE A 6 -32.96 -0.41 2.40
N LYS A 7 -33.13 0.91 2.49
CA LYS A 7 -32.45 1.84 1.61
C LYS A 7 -31.14 2.25 2.28
N ASP A 8 -30.07 1.96 1.54
CA ASP A 8 -28.68 2.34 1.74
C ASP A 8 -27.88 1.48 2.74
N PRO A 9 -27.11 0.47 2.25
CA PRO A 9 -25.99 -0.01 3.03
C PRO A 9 -25.08 1.19 3.31
N ILE A 10 -24.69 1.37 4.57
CA ILE A 10 -23.73 2.38 5.01
C ILE A 10 -22.58 2.37 4.02
N GLN A 11 -22.53 3.37 3.13
CA GLN A 11 -21.37 3.53 2.26
C GLN A 11 -20.20 3.78 3.20
N PRO A 12 -19.15 2.95 3.19
CA PRO A 12 -17.98 3.23 3.99
C PRO A 12 -17.51 4.63 3.59
N GLY A 13 -17.61 5.57 4.52
CA GLY A 13 -17.26 6.96 4.26
C GLY A 13 -15.88 6.98 3.61
N ARG A 14 -15.78 7.58 2.42
CA ARG A 14 -14.51 7.71 1.72
C ARG A 14 -13.55 8.35 2.73
N PRO A 15 -12.44 7.68 3.11
CA PRO A 15 -11.52 8.27 4.06
C PRO A 15 -11.12 9.64 3.53
N SER A 16 -11.14 10.65 4.40
CA SER A 16 -10.65 11.99 4.08
C SER A 16 -9.30 11.83 3.40
N PRO A 17 -9.06 12.47 2.23
CA PRO A 17 -7.75 12.43 1.60
C PRO A 17 -6.73 12.87 2.65
N SER A 18 -5.81 11.97 2.99
CA SER A 18 -4.65 12.37 3.77
C SER A 18 -3.86 13.37 2.92
N GLU A 19 -3.18 14.32 3.56
CA GLU A 19 -2.29 15.29 2.89
C GLU A 19 -1.17 14.62 2.05
N TRP A 20 -1.07 13.29 2.08
CA TRP A 20 -0.10 12.45 1.40
C TRP A 20 -0.72 11.56 0.30
N ASP A 21 -1.95 11.85 -0.11
CA ASP A 21 -2.74 10.98 -1.02
C ASP A 21 -2.57 11.30 -2.51
N THR A 22 -1.51 12.01 -2.92
CA THR A 22 -1.23 12.08 -4.35
C THR A 22 -0.66 10.75 -4.83
N PRO A 23 -1.03 10.26 -6.03
CA PRO A 23 -0.42 9.07 -6.62
C PRO A 23 1.12 9.16 -6.68
N ALA A 24 1.67 10.36 -6.89
CA ALA A 24 3.10 10.61 -6.92
C ALA A 24 3.77 10.34 -5.55
N ASP A 25 3.18 10.83 -4.45
CA ASP A 25 3.69 10.62 -3.09
C ASP A 25 3.65 9.15 -2.69
N MET A 26 2.57 8.45 -3.05
CA MET A 26 2.43 7.02 -2.82
C MET A 26 3.51 6.22 -3.57
N LEU A 27 3.77 6.56 -4.83
CA LEU A 27 4.84 5.93 -5.61
C LEU A 27 6.23 6.21 -5.04
N LEU A 28 6.49 7.42 -4.56
CA LEU A 28 7.75 7.76 -3.89
C LEU A 28 7.93 6.92 -2.61
N ARG A 29 6.90 6.84 -1.76
CA ARG A 29 6.92 6.00 -0.55
C ARG A 29 7.09 4.52 -0.88
N ALA A 30 6.48 4.03 -1.96
CA ALA A 30 6.64 2.66 -2.42
C ALA A 30 8.10 2.35 -2.76
N ARG A 31 8.80 3.26 -3.46
CA ARG A 31 10.23 3.12 -3.77
C ARG A 31 11.07 3.08 -2.50
N THR A 32 10.78 3.93 -1.52
CA THR A 32 11.47 3.92 -0.22
C THR A 32 11.30 2.59 0.51
N HIS A 33 10.09 2.04 0.55
CA HIS A 33 9.85 0.74 1.15
C HIS A 33 10.53 -0.41 0.39
N GLU A 34 10.58 -0.37 -0.94
CA GLU A 34 11.31 -1.36 -1.73
C GLU A 34 12.82 -1.30 -1.47
N ALA A 35 13.40 -0.10 -1.41
CA ALA A 35 14.81 0.08 -1.08
C ALA A 35 15.14 -0.46 0.33
N LEU A 36 14.31 -0.15 1.33
CA LEU A 36 14.44 -0.70 2.68
C LEU A 36 14.36 -2.22 2.70
N ALA A 37 13.42 -2.80 1.96
CA ALA A 37 13.30 -4.25 1.86
C ALA A 37 14.55 -4.90 1.25
N GLY A 38 15.12 -4.28 0.22
CA GLY A 38 16.38 -4.70 -0.41
C GLY A 38 17.52 -4.70 0.60
N SER A 39 17.76 -3.57 1.26
CA SER A 39 18.84 -3.41 2.25
C SER A 39 18.72 -4.38 3.43
N LEU A 40 17.50 -4.61 3.93
CA LEU A 40 17.26 -5.57 5.02
C LEU A 40 17.52 -7.01 4.58
N ALA A 41 17.08 -7.39 3.38
CA ALA A 41 17.31 -8.72 2.83
C ALA A 41 18.80 -8.97 2.56
N GLU A 42 19.51 -7.98 2.01
CA GLU A 42 20.95 -8.06 1.78
C GLU A 42 21.72 -8.18 3.10
N LYS A 43 21.38 -7.35 4.10
CA LYS A 43 21.97 -7.44 5.43
C LYS A 43 21.71 -8.80 6.08
N ALA A 44 20.51 -9.34 5.95
CA ALA A 44 20.18 -10.67 6.45
C ALA A 44 21.01 -11.76 5.75
N ALA A 45 21.15 -11.70 4.43
CA ALA A 45 21.95 -12.67 3.66
C ALA A 45 23.44 -12.63 4.02
N ARG A 46 24.00 -11.45 4.32
CA ARG A 46 25.40 -11.34 4.77
C ARG A 46 25.62 -11.88 6.18
N LEU A 47 24.63 -11.80 7.05
CA LEU A 47 24.74 -12.24 8.45
C LEU A 47 24.44 -13.73 8.62
N ASP A 48 23.52 -14.27 7.81
CA ASP A 48 23.08 -15.67 7.87
C ASP A 48 22.75 -16.18 6.45
N PRO A 49 23.79 -16.50 5.66
CA PRO A 49 23.62 -16.95 4.28
C PRO A 49 22.83 -18.26 4.20
N ASP A 50 23.00 -19.14 5.19
CA ASP A 50 22.36 -20.47 5.24
C ASP A 50 20.96 -20.43 5.87
N ARG A 51 20.51 -19.26 6.35
CA ARG A 51 19.23 -19.06 7.06
C ARG A 51 19.06 -19.99 8.27
N ALA A 52 20.17 -20.31 8.92
CA ALA A 52 20.22 -21.25 10.03
C ALA A 52 19.96 -20.58 11.39
N GLN A 53 20.01 -19.25 11.48
CA GLN A 53 19.86 -18.50 12.73
C GLN A 53 18.43 -17.97 12.90
N PRO A 54 17.62 -18.55 13.83
CA PRO A 54 16.25 -18.10 14.06
C PRO A 54 16.17 -16.63 14.51
N ALA A 55 17.20 -16.14 15.21
CA ALA A 55 17.30 -14.75 15.65
C ALA A 55 17.33 -13.75 14.47
N LEU A 56 17.84 -14.16 13.31
CA LEU A 56 17.93 -13.31 12.11
C LEU A 56 16.68 -13.40 11.21
N SER A 57 15.72 -14.28 11.54
CA SER A 57 14.40 -14.34 10.89
C SER A 57 13.63 -13.02 10.94
N VAL A 58 13.91 -12.17 11.94
CA VAL A 58 13.31 -10.84 12.08
C VAL A 58 13.66 -9.94 10.90
N LEU A 59 14.90 -9.98 10.40
CA LEU A 59 15.32 -9.15 9.27
C LEU A 59 14.60 -9.56 7.97
N TRP A 60 14.46 -10.86 7.75
CA TRP A 60 13.67 -11.41 6.65
C TRP A 60 12.20 -11.03 6.74
N THR A 61 11.63 -11.06 7.94
CA THR A 61 10.25 -10.67 8.20
C THR A 61 10.05 -9.18 7.94
N MET A 62 10.94 -8.32 8.42
CA MET A 62 10.89 -6.88 8.14
C MET A 62 11.03 -6.58 6.64
N ALA A 63 11.95 -7.25 5.95
CA ALA A 63 12.10 -7.12 4.50
C ALA A 63 10.80 -7.49 3.77
N ARG A 64 10.14 -8.59 4.16
CA ARG A 64 8.83 -8.99 3.62
C ARG A 64 7.76 -7.93 3.88
N THR A 65 7.66 -7.42 5.10
CA THR A 65 6.69 -6.36 5.46
C THR A 65 6.86 -5.12 4.59
N HIS A 66 8.09 -4.67 4.37
CA HIS A 66 8.35 -3.53 3.51
C HIS A 66 8.02 -3.79 2.03
N ARG A 67 8.27 -4.99 1.50
CA ARG A 67 7.80 -5.36 0.15
C ARG A 67 6.28 -5.29 0.03
N ILE A 68 5.56 -5.80 1.02
CA ILE A 68 4.08 -5.74 1.04
C ILE A 68 3.60 -4.29 1.04
N ARG A 69 4.19 -3.43 1.88
CA ARG A 69 3.84 -2.00 1.89
C ARG A 69 4.11 -1.31 0.55
N ALA A 70 5.24 -1.61 -0.10
CA ALA A 70 5.54 -1.08 -1.43
C ALA A 70 4.50 -1.52 -2.48
N MET A 71 4.08 -2.80 -2.46
CA MET A 71 3.02 -3.30 -3.34
C MET A 71 1.67 -2.62 -3.08
N LEU A 72 1.27 -2.49 -1.82
CA LEU A 72 0.01 -1.83 -1.45
C LEU A 72 -0.03 -0.37 -1.89
N LEU A 73 1.06 0.38 -1.68
CA LEU A 73 1.15 1.77 -2.11
C LEU A 73 1.08 1.92 -3.63
N ARG A 74 1.72 1.03 -4.39
CA ARG A 74 1.62 1.02 -5.86
C ARG A 74 0.18 0.73 -6.32
N GLY A 75 -0.45 -0.27 -5.71
CA GLY A 75 -1.85 -0.60 -6.00
C GLY A 75 -2.78 0.58 -5.68
N HIS A 76 -2.58 1.23 -4.54
CA HIS A 76 -3.39 2.39 -4.15
C HIS A 76 -3.19 3.58 -5.10
N ALA A 77 -1.94 3.87 -5.50
CA ALA A 77 -1.63 4.90 -6.48
C ALA A 77 -2.28 4.61 -7.85
N ALA A 78 -2.32 3.34 -8.28
CA ALA A 78 -2.95 2.93 -9.53
C ALA A 78 -4.47 3.10 -9.48
N CYS A 79 -5.12 2.74 -8.37
CA CYS A 79 -6.56 2.91 -8.20
C CYS A 79 -6.99 4.39 -8.09
N GLY A 80 -6.16 5.26 -7.49
CA GLY A 80 -6.47 6.68 -7.32
C GLY A 80 -6.20 7.53 -8.57
N ALA A 81 -5.52 7.00 -9.60
CA ALA A 81 -5.26 7.71 -10.85
C ALA A 81 -6.49 7.77 -11.79
N ASP A 82 -7.49 6.90 -11.58
CA ASP A 82 -8.65 6.76 -12.46
C ASP A 82 -9.84 7.66 -12.06
N ASP A 83 -9.81 8.31 -10.89
CA ASP A 83 -10.92 9.11 -10.36
C ASP A 83 -10.95 10.59 -10.84
N GLY A 84 -10.10 10.98 -11.79
CA GLY A 84 -9.81 12.39 -12.11
C GLY A 84 -10.13 12.88 -13.53
N SER A 85 -10.68 12.04 -14.42
CA SER A 85 -10.86 12.41 -15.83
C SER A 85 -12.22 12.03 -16.40
N ASP A 86 -13.33 12.54 -15.84
CA ASP A 86 -14.58 12.63 -16.62
C ASP A 86 -15.64 13.54 -15.98
N ILE A 87 -15.41 14.86 -15.95
CA ILE A 87 -16.51 15.84 -16.12
C ILE A 87 -15.95 17.03 -16.89
N ARG A 88 -15.93 16.93 -18.22
CA ARG A 88 -15.87 18.10 -19.09
C ARG A 88 -17.23 18.18 -19.79
N GLU A 89 -18.12 18.99 -19.22
CA GLU A 89 -19.42 19.33 -19.82
C GLU A 89 -19.24 19.78 -21.27
N PRO A 90 -19.95 19.20 -22.26
CA PRO A 90 -20.17 19.85 -23.53
C PRO A 90 -21.39 20.79 -23.39
N GLY A 91 -21.20 22.04 -23.82
CA GLY A 91 -22.20 23.11 -23.75
C GLY A 91 -23.36 22.99 -24.74
#